data_AF-A0A455UJA2-F1
#
_entry.id   AF-A0A455UJA2-F1
#
_cell.length_a   1.000
_cell.length_b   1.000
_cell.length_c   1.000
_cell.angle_alpha   90.00
_cell.angle_beta   90.00
_cell.angle_gamma   90.00
#
_symmetry.space_group_name_H-M   'P 1'
#
loop_
_entity.id
_entity.type
_entity.pdbx_description
1 polymer ?
#
loop_
_entity_poly.entity_id
_entity_poly.type
_entity_poly.pdbx_seq_one_letter_code
_entity_poly.pdbx_strand_id
1 'polypeptide(L)'
;MDWSTGGASGSRPLRFQHGDDLGACLRNWPREQIIKCLVFYHPDDELSLRLEQEERLRQLYQAACAYGLELLIEVIPPADMPNNDTTLPRSLQRLYNLGIRPDWWKLPSMTDVAWQAVGETIEREDAYCRGVVLLGLDALWTT
;
A
#
# COMPACT_ATOMS: atom_id res chain seq x y z
N MET A 1 -4.45 3.70 -19.60
CA MET A 1 -5.26 2.61 -20.18
C MET A 1 -5.95 1.92 -19.04
N ASP A 2 -7.26 2.13 -18.94
CA ASP A 2 -8.15 1.52 -17.96
C ASP A 2 -8.73 0.24 -18.58
N TRP A 3 -8.58 -0.89 -17.90
CA TRP A 3 -9.15 -2.19 -18.25
C TRP A 3 -10.08 -2.64 -17.12
N SER A 4 -11.22 -1.96 -16.96
CA SER A 4 -12.25 -2.34 -16.00
C SER A 4 -13.38 -3.12 -16.68
N THR A 5 -13.46 -4.41 -16.34
CA THR A 5 -14.76 -5.09 -16.19
C THR A 5 -14.92 -5.39 -14.71
N GLY A 6 -16.13 -5.16 -14.19
CA GLY A 6 -16.40 -4.87 -12.78
C GLY A 6 -15.94 -5.90 -11.74
N GLY A 7 -15.63 -5.39 -10.55
CA GLY A 7 -15.27 -6.14 -9.34
C GLY A 7 -14.16 -5.41 -8.58
N ALA A 8 -14.35 -5.14 -7.29
CA ALA A 8 -13.37 -4.45 -6.46
C ALA A 8 -11.98 -5.11 -6.59
N SER A 9 -11.04 -4.40 -7.24
CA SER A 9 -9.76 -4.98 -7.64
C SER A 9 -8.76 -4.97 -6.48
N GLY A 10 -8.84 -5.97 -5.62
CA GLY A 10 -7.81 -6.24 -4.61
C GLY A 10 -7.82 -7.71 -4.20
N SER A 11 -6.64 -8.27 -3.96
CA SER A 11 -6.47 -9.67 -3.53
C SER A 11 -5.83 -9.73 -2.15
N ARG A 12 -6.21 -10.74 -1.37
CA ARG A 12 -5.64 -11.06 -0.05
C ARG A 12 -5.52 -12.60 0.04
N PRO A 13 -4.32 -13.18 -0.06
CA PRO A 13 -3.01 -12.52 -0.11
C PRO A 13 -2.76 -11.72 -1.40
N LEU A 14 -1.83 -10.76 -1.34
CA LEU A 14 -1.48 -9.87 -2.45
C LEU A 14 -1.01 -10.65 -3.70
N ARG A 15 -1.67 -10.43 -4.82
CA ARG A 15 -1.32 -10.94 -6.16
C ARG A 15 -1.27 -9.78 -7.15
N PHE A 16 -0.20 -9.75 -7.93
CA PHE A 16 -0.04 -8.77 -9.00
C PHE A 16 -0.77 -9.23 -10.27
N GLN A 17 -1.49 -8.30 -10.91
CA GLN A 17 -2.28 -8.58 -12.10
C GLN A 17 -1.46 -9.12 -13.28
N HIS A 18 -0.20 -8.71 -13.39
CA HIS A 18 0.70 -9.08 -14.49
C HIS A 18 1.66 -10.23 -14.14
N GLY A 19 1.38 -10.95 -13.04
CA GLY A 19 2.22 -12.05 -12.56
C GLY A 19 3.43 -11.59 -11.73
N ASP A 20 4.34 -12.53 -11.46
CA ASP A 20 5.42 -12.36 -10.50
C ASP A 20 6.70 -11.75 -11.10
N ASP A 21 6.81 -11.70 -12.43
CA ASP A 21 7.95 -11.09 -13.12
C ASP A 21 7.77 -9.56 -13.24
N LEU A 22 7.89 -8.89 -12.09
CA LEU A 22 7.84 -7.44 -11.99
C LEU A 22 8.93 -6.77 -12.84
N GLY A 23 10.10 -7.41 -12.99
CA GLY A 23 11.23 -6.85 -13.74
C GLY A 23 10.94 -6.75 -15.24
N ALA A 24 10.35 -7.78 -15.84
CA ALA A 24 9.93 -7.74 -17.24
C ALA A 24 8.84 -6.69 -17.49
N CYS A 25 7.90 -6.55 -16.55
CA CYS A 25 6.81 -5.59 -16.66
C CYS A 25 7.30 -4.14 -16.56
N LEU A 26 8.09 -3.83 -15.52
CA LEU A 26 8.47 -2.46 -15.17
C LEU A 26 9.61 -1.89 -16.03
N ARG A 27 10.44 -2.74 -16.65
CA ARG A 27 11.54 -2.29 -17.53
C ARG A 27 11.07 -1.35 -18.65
N ASN A 28 9.89 -1.58 -19.18
CA ASN A 28 9.35 -0.82 -20.32
C ASN A 28 8.34 0.26 -19.89
N TRP A 29 8.15 0.47 -18.58
CA TRP A 29 7.23 1.48 -18.09
C TRP A 29 7.81 2.89 -18.27
N PRO A 30 7.00 3.87 -18.71
CA PRO A 30 7.42 5.27 -18.76
C PRO A 30 7.72 5.80 -17.36
N ARG A 31 8.75 6.65 -17.23
CA ARG A 31 9.20 7.19 -15.94
C ARG A 31 8.21 8.16 -15.31
N GLU A 32 7.35 8.74 -16.13
CA GLU A 32 6.32 9.69 -15.73
C GLU A 32 5.10 8.99 -15.09
N GLN A 33 5.06 7.65 -15.12
CA GLN A 33 3.99 6.86 -14.51
C GLN A 33 4.36 6.45 -13.08
N ILE A 34 3.35 6.45 -12.21
CA ILE A 34 3.47 6.00 -10.82
C ILE A 34 2.89 4.59 -10.72
N ILE A 35 3.65 3.67 -10.12
CA ILE A 35 3.15 2.33 -9.79
C ILE A 35 2.13 2.47 -8.66
N LYS A 36 0.89 2.00 -8.89
CA LYS A 36 -0.11 1.88 -7.83
C LYS A 36 -0.22 0.44 -7.36
N CYS A 37 -0.06 0.20 -6.06
CA CYS A 37 -0.30 -1.09 -5.43
C CYS A 37 -1.34 -0.98 -4.32
N LEU A 38 -2.47 -1.66 -4.47
CA LEU A 38 -3.46 -1.83 -3.40
C LEU A 38 -3.17 -3.10 -2.61
N VAL A 39 -3.13 -2.99 -1.29
CA VAL A 39 -2.97 -4.10 -0.36
C VAL A 39 -4.02 -4.03 0.76
N PHE A 40 -4.73 -5.14 0.97
CA PHE A 40 -5.58 -5.32 2.14
C PHE A 40 -4.74 -5.85 3.30
N TYR A 41 -4.25 -4.95 4.15
CA TYR A 41 -3.21 -5.25 5.14
C TYR A 41 -3.67 -4.92 6.56
N HIS A 42 -3.49 -5.88 7.46
CA HIS A 42 -3.67 -5.66 8.90
C HIS A 42 -2.38 -6.00 9.66
N PRO A 43 -1.94 -5.18 10.64
CA PRO A 43 -0.71 -5.45 11.38
C PRO A 43 -0.79 -6.72 12.22
N ASP A 44 -2.03 -7.11 12.57
CA ASP A 44 -2.39 -8.33 13.31
C ASP A 44 -2.97 -9.43 12.42
N ASP A 45 -2.74 -9.38 11.10
CA ASP A 45 -2.96 -10.52 10.22
C ASP A 45 -2.27 -11.78 10.75
N GLU A 46 -2.82 -12.96 10.43
CA GLU A 46 -2.14 -14.23 10.68
C GLU A 46 -0.72 -14.16 10.09
N LEU A 47 0.26 -14.68 10.86
CA LEU A 47 1.67 -14.44 10.60
C LEU A 47 2.08 -14.85 9.18
N SER A 48 1.64 -16.02 8.70
CA SER A 48 1.99 -16.50 7.36
C SER A 48 1.43 -15.59 6.26
N LEU A 49 0.16 -15.20 6.37
CA LEU A 49 -0.47 -14.24 5.44
C LEU A 49 0.29 -12.92 5.44
N ARG A 50 0.58 -12.38 6.62
CA ARG A 50 1.24 -11.09 6.78
C ARG A 50 2.64 -11.10 6.17
N LEU A 51 3.44 -12.13 6.45
CA LEU A 51 4.77 -12.30 5.89
C LEU A 51 4.73 -12.43 4.36
N GLU A 52 3.73 -13.15 3.83
CA GLU A 52 3.52 -13.25 2.39
C GLU A 52 3.24 -11.88 1.76
N GLN A 53 2.34 -11.08 2.34
CA GLN A 53 2.06 -9.74 1.83
C GLN A 53 3.28 -8.81 1.90
N GLU A 54 4.02 -8.85 3.01
CA GLU A 54 5.22 -8.05 3.25
C GLU A 54 6.33 -8.34 2.26
N GLU A 55 6.58 -9.63 2.00
CA GLU A 55 7.59 -10.05 1.03
C GLU A 55 7.25 -9.55 -0.37
N ARG A 56 5.97 -9.57 -0.74
CA ARG A 56 5.48 -9.12 -2.05
C ARG A 56 5.61 -7.61 -2.20
N LEU A 57 5.26 -6.84 -1.17
CA LEU A 57 5.46 -5.39 -1.15
C LEU A 57 6.96 -5.03 -1.23
N ARG A 58 7.81 -5.78 -0.52
CA ARG A 58 9.27 -5.60 -0.56
C ARG A 58 9.82 -5.84 -1.96
N GLN A 59 9.39 -6.90 -2.64
CA GLN A 59 9.76 -7.17 -4.03
C GLN A 59 9.34 -6.04 -4.98
N LEU A 60 8.12 -5.53 -4.82
CA LEU A 60 7.63 -4.41 -5.62
C LEU A 60 8.44 -3.14 -5.39
N TYR A 61 8.71 -2.80 -4.13
CA TYR A 61 9.51 -1.64 -3.77
C TYR A 61 10.93 -1.72 -4.35
N GLN A 62 11.59 -2.87 -4.23
CA GLN A 62 12.92 -3.09 -4.80
C GLN A 62 12.93 -2.95 -6.33
N ALA A 63 11.90 -3.45 -7.01
CA ALA A 63 11.77 -3.29 -8.45
C ALA A 63 11.54 -1.83 -8.85
N ALA A 64 10.66 -1.10 -8.13
CA ALA A 64 10.44 0.32 -8.36
C ALA A 64 11.75 1.13 -8.22
N CYS A 65 12.52 0.89 -7.15
CA CYS A 65 13.83 1.50 -6.95
C CYS A 65 14.82 1.16 -8.07
N ALA A 66 14.88 -0.10 -8.50
CA ALA A 66 15.82 -0.55 -9.53
C ALA A 66 15.57 0.12 -10.89
N TYR A 67 14.32 0.46 -11.19
CA TYR A 67 13.94 1.11 -12.45
C TYR A 67 13.73 2.62 -12.34
N GLY A 68 13.86 3.19 -11.13
CA GLY A 68 13.66 4.62 -10.87
C GLY A 68 12.21 5.06 -11.14
N LEU A 69 11.26 4.22 -10.77
CA LEU A 69 9.81 4.49 -10.88
C LEU A 69 9.26 4.90 -9.51
N GLU A 70 8.34 5.85 -9.51
CA GLU A 70 7.64 6.24 -8.28
C GLU A 70 6.63 5.16 -7.87
N LEU A 71 6.49 4.97 -6.55
CA LEU A 71 5.57 3.99 -5.97
C LEU A 71 4.52 4.65 -5.06
N LEU A 72 3.25 4.35 -5.32
CA LEU A 72 2.08 4.65 -4.49
C LEU A 72 1.55 3.35 -3.88
N ILE A 73 1.65 3.21 -2.55
CA ILE A 73 1.04 2.09 -1.83
C ILE A 73 -0.28 2.53 -1.21
N GLU A 74 -1.36 1.88 -1.62
CA GLU A 74 -2.71 2.02 -1.10
C GLU A 74 -2.95 0.95 -0.05
N VAL A 75 -3.00 1.35 1.23
CA VAL A 75 -3.16 0.44 2.38
C VAL A 75 -4.59 0.54 2.89
N ILE A 76 -5.34 -0.57 2.81
CA ILE A 76 -6.70 -0.65 3.32
C ILE A 76 -6.77 -1.76 4.37
N PRO A 77 -7.14 -1.47 5.64
CA PRO A 77 -7.43 -2.51 6.61
C PRO A 77 -8.58 -3.41 6.10
N PRO A 78 -8.49 -4.74 6.21
CA PRO A 78 -9.57 -5.65 5.81
C PRO A 78 -10.87 -5.34 6.56
N ALA A 79 -12.01 -5.37 5.85
CA ALA A 79 -13.31 -5.01 6.41
C ALA A 79 -13.79 -5.98 7.52
N ASP A 80 -13.29 -7.21 7.52
CA ASP A 80 -13.58 -8.27 8.48
C ASP A 80 -12.70 -8.23 9.74
N MET A 81 -11.83 -7.22 9.89
CA MET A 81 -10.89 -7.10 11.00
C MET A 81 -11.10 -5.84 11.84
N PRO A 82 -10.74 -5.87 13.14
CA PRO A 82 -10.83 -4.69 14.00
C PRO A 82 -9.97 -3.53 13.48
N ASN A 83 -10.59 -2.42 13.14
CA ASN A 83 -9.91 -1.22 12.68
C ASN A 83 -10.11 -0.08 13.70
N ASN A 84 -9.03 0.40 14.30
CA ASN A 84 -9.04 1.51 15.26
C ASN A 84 -7.94 2.53 14.92
N ASP A 85 -7.86 3.60 15.71
CA ASP A 85 -6.93 4.71 15.46
C ASP A 85 -5.44 4.32 15.45
N THR A 86 -5.10 3.12 15.94
CA THR A 86 -3.72 2.60 15.92
C THR A 86 -3.42 1.67 14.76
N THR A 87 -4.45 1.16 14.05
CA THR A 87 -4.28 0.13 13.02
C THR A 87 -3.39 0.61 11.87
N LEU A 88 -3.71 1.75 11.26
CA LEU A 88 -2.93 2.30 10.14
C LEU A 88 -1.53 2.79 10.55
N PRO A 89 -1.34 3.56 11.65
CA PRO A 89 0.00 3.89 12.14
C PRO A 89 0.90 2.66 12.34
N ARG A 90 0.35 1.59 12.91
CA ARG A 90 1.09 0.32 13.11
C ARG A 90 1.41 -0.37 11.78
N SER A 91 0.49 -0.35 10.81
CA SER A 91 0.75 -0.87 9.47
C SER A 91 1.91 -0.12 8.79
N LEU A 92 1.86 1.21 8.78
CA LEU A 92 2.89 2.03 8.16
C LEU A 92 4.24 1.86 8.85
N GLN A 93 4.27 1.92 10.20
CA GLN A 93 5.50 1.66 10.96
C GLN A 93 6.09 0.29 10.60
N ARG A 94 5.25 -0.74 10.44
CA ARG A 94 5.72 -2.08 10.10
C ARG A 94 6.31 -2.14 8.70
N LEU A 95 5.69 -1.49 7.70
CA LEU A 95 6.25 -1.40 6.35
C LEU A 95 7.57 -0.61 6.34
N TYR A 96 7.66 0.48 7.10
CA TYR A 96 8.90 1.24 7.27
C TYR A 96 10.01 0.42 7.94
N ASN A 97 9.69 -0.38 8.96
CA ASN A 97 10.65 -1.29 9.61
C ASN A 97 11.20 -2.36 8.64
N LEU A 98 10.46 -2.69 7.58
CA LEU A 98 10.89 -3.59 6.51
C LEU A 98 11.70 -2.87 5.42
N GLY A 99 11.95 -1.57 5.58
CA GLY A 99 12.66 -0.73 4.62
C GLY A 99 11.82 -0.32 3.41
N ILE A 100 10.49 -0.48 3.46
CA ILE A 100 9.59 -0.08 2.37
C ILE A 100 9.23 1.39 2.56
N ARG A 101 9.70 2.25 1.65
CA ARG A 101 9.51 3.71 1.69
C ARG A 101 8.94 4.19 0.35
N PRO A 102 7.62 4.04 0.12
CA PRO A 102 7.02 4.45 -1.13
C PRO A 102 7.05 5.99 -1.26
N ASP A 103 7.10 6.50 -2.49
CA ASP A 103 7.01 7.95 -2.72
C ASP A 103 5.69 8.53 -2.19
N TRP A 104 4.63 7.74 -2.22
CA TRP A 104 3.29 8.17 -1.83
C TRP A 104 2.54 7.08 -1.04
N TRP A 105 1.78 7.52 -0.05
CA TRP A 105 0.76 6.69 0.60
C TRP A 105 -0.63 7.05 0.08
N LYS A 106 -1.49 6.06 -0.14
CA LYS A 106 -2.93 6.26 -0.31
C LYS A 106 -3.68 5.60 0.83
N LEU A 107 -4.34 6.40 1.66
CA LEU A 107 -4.94 5.94 2.91
C LEU A 107 -6.45 6.25 2.94
N PRO A 108 -7.26 5.39 3.58
CA PRO A 108 -8.68 5.68 3.78
C PRO A 108 -8.86 6.88 4.73
N SER A 109 -10.09 7.41 4.76
CA SER A 109 -10.45 8.36 5.81
C SER A 109 -10.33 7.73 7.19
N MET A 110 -9.91 8.53 8.16
CA MET A 110 -9.72 8.14 9.55
C MET A 110 -9.98 9.34 10.47
N THR A 111 -9.95 9.10 11.77
CA THR A 111 -10.12 10.16 12.78
C THR A 111 -8.92 11.11 12.80
N ASP A 112 -9.07 12.29 13.39
CA ASP A 112 -7.97 13.24 13.56
C ASP A 112 -6.82 12.66 14.40
N VAL A 113 -7.14 11.83 15.40
CA VAL A 113 -6.16 11.14 16.25
C VAL A 113 -5.33 10.16 15.41
N ALA A 114 -5.99 9.35 14.58
CA ALA A 114 -5.30 8.43 13.67
C ALA A 114 -4.45 9.18 12.64
N TRP A 115 -4.95 10.30 12.11
CA TRP A 115 -4.20 11.14 11.18
C TRP A 115 -2.93 11.71 11.80
N GLN A 116 -3.02 12.22 13.03
CA GLN A 116 -1.86 12.71 13.75
C GLN A 116 -0.81 11.61 13.93
N ALA A 117 -1.23 10.42 14.36
CA ALA A 117 -0.33 9.29 14.55
C ALA A 117 0.32 8.79 13.24
N VAL A 118 -0.43 8.80 12.12
CA VAL A 118 0.10 8.53 10.78
C VAL A 118 1.14 9.57 10.39
N GLY A 119 0.81 10.87 10.56
CA GLY A 119 1.71 11.98 10.26
C GLY A 119 3.03 11.87 11.02
N GLU A 120 2.97 11.68 12.34
CA GLU A 120 4.14 11.47 13.20
C GLU A 120 4.98 10.25 12.79
N THR A 121 4.33 9.19 12.29
CA THR A 121 5.02 7.99 11.81
C THR A 121 5.76 8.28 10.50
N ILE A 122 5.11 8.91 9.53
CA ILE A 122 5.72 9.26 8.25
C ILE A 122 6.88 10.26 8.45
N GLU A 123 6.66 11.33 9.22
CA GLU A 123 7.68 12.35 9.49
C GLU A 123 8.94 11.78 10.16
N ARG A 124 8.76 10.84 11.11
CA ARG A 124 9.88 10.18 11.79
C ARG A 124 10.65 9.25 10.86
N GLU A 125 9.95 8.52 10.01
CA GLU A 125 10.52 7.40 9.25
C GLU A 125 11.04 7.83 7.87
N ASP A 126 10.41 8.80 7.21
CA ASP A 126 10.59 9.02 5.78
C ASP A 126 10.53 10.50 5.37
N ALA A 127 11.69 11.15 5.44
CA ALA A 127 11.87 12.54 5.02
C ALA A 127 11.67 12.78 3.51
N TYR A 128 11.58 11.71 2.71
CA TYR A 128 11.41 11.79 1.25
C TYR A 128 9.99 11.42 0.79
N CYS A 129 9.11 11.04 1.71
CA CYS A 129 7.70 10.81 1.42
C CYS A 129 7.09 12.10 0.84
N ARG A 130 6.49 11.99 -0.35
CA ARG A 130 5.94 13.14 -1.09
C ARG A 130 4.56 13.56 -0.64
N GLY A 131 3.88 12.67 0.10
CA GLY A 131 2.64 12.98 0.79
C GLY A 131 1.69 11.79 0.87
N VAL A 132 0.51 12.09 1.41
CA VAL A 132 -0.59 11.15 1.50
C VAL A 132 -1.71 11.61 0.57
N VAL A 133 -2.17 10.71 -0.30
CA VAL A 133 -3.39 10.87 -1.08
C VAL A 133 -4.55 10.30 -0.26
N LEU A 134 -5.50 11.15 0.09
CA LEU A 134 -6.72 10.70 0.76
C LEU A 134 -7.64 9.99 -0.22
N LEU A 135 -8.10 8.79 0.14
CA LEU A 135 -9.12 8.07 -0.61
C LEU A 135 -10.46 8.81 -0.51
N GLY A 136 -10.95 9.34 -1.64
CA GLY A 136 -12.30 9.89 -1.75
C GLY A 136 -13.36 8.79 -1.60
N LEU A 137 -14.45 9.10 -0.89
CA LEU A 137 -15.59 8.21 -0.58
C LEU A 137 -16.06 7.38 -1.79
N ASP A 138 -15.77 6.07 -1.74
CA ASP A 138 -16.68 4.92 -2.00
C ASP A 138 -15.86 3.65 -2.25
N ALA A 139 -15.51 2.95 -1.16
CA ALA A 139 -15.60 1.50 -1.18
C ALA A 139 -16.85 1.16 -0.37
N LEU A 140 -18.03 1.45 -0.94
CA LEU A 140 -19.31 0.94 -0.46
C LEU A 140 -19.20 -0.59 -0.49
N TRP A 141 -18.85 -1.18 0.64
CA TRP A 141 -19.15 -2.59 0.88
C TRP A 141 -20.67 -2.67 1.00
N THR A 142 -21.37 -2.95 -0.09
CA THR A 142 -22.77 -3.37 0.01
C THR A 142 -22.81 -4.63 0.86
N THR A 143 -23.63 -4.54 1.91
CA THR A 143 -24.05 -5.58 2.87
C THR A 143 -24.31 -6.94 2.25
#